data_AF-A0A7W1K5M9-F1
#
_entry.id   AF-A0A7W1K5M9-F1
#
_cell.length_a   1.000
_cell.length_b   1.000
_cell.length_c   1.000
_cell.angle_alpha   90.00
_cell.angle_beta   90.00
_cell.angle_gamma   90.00
#
_symmetry.space_group_name_H-M   'P 1'
#
loop_
_entity.id
_entity.type
_entity.pdbx_description
1 polymer ?
#
loop_
_entity_poly.entity_id
_entity_poly.type
_entity_poly.pdbx_seq_one_letter_code
_entity_poly.pdbx_strand_id
1 'polypeptide(L)'
;MARAKTTTGWQAPPVADYEKLGAFYLGRPYDLVAKAPQPGLIAYDSKDLVTHAVCVGMTGSGKTGLCVDLIEEAALDGVPTIAIDPKGDLANLLLTFPDLRPEDFRPWVEEEEAAKKGQTADEFAAAEAERWREGLAAWGQDGERIRRLRAAADFAIYTPGSRSGIPLSIVRSFAAPSEAVRADEELLNDRVSGTATGLLALVGVETDPVQSREHILVSTLLTQAWQQGQDLDLGSLI
;
A
#
# COMPACT_ATOMS: atom_id res chain seq x y z
N MET A 1 -10.36 -5.47 -39.04
CA MET A 1 -9.14 -6.31 -39.00
C MET A 1 -7.94 -5.43 -38.72
N ALA A 2 -7.63 -5.18 -37.44
CA ALA A 2 -6.41 -4.46 -37.05
C ALA A 2 -5.28 -5.49 -36.89
N ARG A 3 -4.24 -5.40 -37.72
CA ARG A 3 -3.04 -6.23 -37.62
C ARG A 3 -2.28 -5.85 -36.34
N ALA A 4 -2.05 -6.83 -35.47
CA ALA A 4 -1.06 -6.72 -34.41
C ALA A 4 0.29 -6.39 -35.04
N LYS A 5 0.84 -5.21 -34.73
CA LYS A 5 2.23 -4.88 -35.05
C LYS A 5 3.09 -5.64 -34.05
N THR A 6 3.62 -6.78 -34.48
CA THR A 6 4.73 -7.46 -33.80
C THR A 6 5.91 -6.48 -33.68
N THR A 7 6.14 -5.98 -32.47
CA THR A 7 7.35 -5.26 -32.08
C THR A 7 8.52 -6.23 -32.07
N THR A 8 9.16 -6.41 -33.23
CA THR A 8 10.47 -7.04 -33.34
C THR A 8 11.49 -6.20 -32.59
N GLY A 9 11.99 -6.70 -31.44
CA GLY A 9 13.18 -6.14 -30.80
C GLY A 9 13.32 -6.38 -29.30
N TRP A 10 12.24 -6.68 -28.57
CA TRP A 10 12.31 -6.91 -27.13
C TRP A 10 11.87 -8.34 -26.80
N GLN A 11 12.73 -9.06 -26.10
CA GLN A 11 12.41 -10.32 -25.43
C GLN A 11 12.33 -10.04 -23.94
N ALA A 12 11.36 -10.66 -23.29
CA ALA A 12 11.22 -10.58 -21.84
C ALA A 12 12.52 -11.03 -21.16
N PRO A 13 13.06 -10.23 -20.23
CA PRO A 13 14.23 -10.62 -19.46
C PRO A 13 13.86 -11.83 -18.58
N PRO A 14 14.74 -12.83 -18.43
CA PRO A 14 14.61 -13.85 -17.40
C PRO A 14 14.40 -13.20 -16.03
N VAL A 15 13.50 -13.76 -15.21
CA VAL A 15 13.20 -13.31 -13.84
C VAL A 15 14.48 -13.10 -13.00
N ALA A 16 15.47 -13.98 -13.16
CA ALA A 16 16.75 -13.92 -12.46
C ALA A 16 17.59 -12.66 -12.77
N ASP A 17 17.31 -11.95 -13.88
CA ASP A 17 18.11 -10.80 -14.30
C ASP A 17 17.72 -9.51 -13.56
N TYR A 18 16.49 -9.43 -13.05
CA TYR A 18 15.95 -8.23 -12.39
C TYR A 18 15.54 -8.42 -10.92
N GLU A 19 15.37 -9.64 -10.42
CA GLU A 19 15.10 -9.91 -9.00
C GLU A 19 16.41 -9.86 -8.18
N LYS A 20 16.90 -8.65 -7.91
CA LYS A 20 18.15 -8.39 -7.17
C LYS A 20 17.86 -7.50 -5.97
N LEU A 21 18.28 -7.96 -4.79
CA LEU A 21 18.13 -7.21 -3.55
C LEU A 21 18.74 -5.81 -3.67
N GLY A 22 17.93 -4.79 -3.39
CA GLY A 22 18.31 -3.37 -3.45
C GLY A 22 18.23 -2.75 -4.84
N ALA A 23 17.70 -3.45 -5.84
CA ALA A 23 17.59 -2.97 -7.22
C ALA A 23 16.16 -3.14 -7.74
N PHE A 24 15.33 -2.11 -7.55
CA PHE A 24 13.91 -2.11 -7.88
C PHE A 24 13.69 -2.13 -9.39
N TYR A 25 12.96 -3.12 -9.89
CA TYR A 25 12.63 -3.23 -11.31
C TYR A 25 11.53 -2.24 -11.70
N LEU A 26 11.88 -1.20 -12.47
CA LEU A 26 10.94 -0.17 -12.95
C LEU A 26 10.62 -0.28 -14.45
N GLY A 27 10.91 -1.42 -15.06
CA GLY A 27 10.59 -1.70 -16.45
C GLY A 27 11.80 -1.64 -17.39
N ARG A 28 11.67 -0.96 -18.53
CA ARG A 28 12.63 -1.05 -19.64
C ARG A 28 12.90 0.30 -20.30
N PRO A 29 14.07 0.50 -20.94
CA PRO A 29 14.36 1.72 -21.66
C PRO A 29 13.34 1.96 -22.79
N TYR A 30 13.04 3.22 -23.06
CA TYR A 30 12.04 3.62 -24.05
C TYR A 30 12.59 4.69 -24.99
N ASP A 31 12.53 4.43 -26.29
CA ASP A 31 12.93 5.38 -27.32
C ASP A 31 11.81 6.39 -27.58
N LEU A 32 12.02 7.65 -27.21
CA LEU A 32 11.05 8.72 -27.39
C LEU A 32 10.84 9.10 -28.87
N VAL A 33 11.86 8.93 -29.71
CA VAL A 33 11.80 9.26 -31.14
C VAL A 33 11.07 8.16 -31.90
N ALA A 34 11.49 6.90 -31.70
CA ALA A 34 10.87 5.75 -32.33
C ALA A 34 9.52 5.38 -31.70
N LYS A 35 9.21 5.91 -30.50
CA LYS A 35 8.05 5.56 -29.67
C LYS A 35 7.95 4.06 -29.47
N ALA A 36 9.08 3.45 -29.13
CA ALA A 36 9.21 2.00 -29.03
C ALA A 36 10.06 1.63 -27.81
N PRO A 37 9.74 0.51 -27.14
CA PRO A 37 10.60 -0.03 -26.10
C PRO A 37 11.94 -0.47 -26.69
N GLN A 38 13.00 -0.33 -25.90
CA GLN A 38 14.35 -0.78 -26.23
C GLN A 38 14.74 -1.98 -25.35
N PRO A 39 15.71 -2.80 -25.79
CA PRO A 39 16.28 -3.86 -24.94
C PRO A 39 16.91 -3.30 -23.67
N GLY A 40 16.84 -4.06 -22.58
CA GLY A 40 17.45 -3.73 -21.30
C GLY A 40 16.45 -3.63 -20.14
N LEU A 41 16.99 -3.41 -18.95
CA LEU A 41 16.27 -3.29 -17.69
C LEU A 41 16.49 -1.87 -17.14
N ILE A 42 15.43 -1.26 -16.62
CA ILE A 42 15.55 -0.13 -15.71
C ILE A 42 15.44 -0.71 -14.31
N ALA A 43 16.58 -0.80 -13.62
CA ALA A 43 16.64 -1.15 -12.21
C ALA A 43 17.10 0.08 -11.42
N TYR A 44 16.35 0.46 -10.39
CA TYR A 44 16.59 1.63 -9.56
C TYR A 44 17.25 1.23 -8.24
N ASP A 45 18.34 1.90 -7.84
CA ASP A 45 19.01 1.59 -6.57
C ASP A 45 18.12 2.08 -5.42
N SER A 46 17.61 1.15 -4.61
CA SER A 46 16.66 1.48 -3.53
C SER A 46 17.29 2.36 -2.45
N LYS A 47 18.62 2.43 -2.36
CA LYS A 47 19.33 3.32 -1.44
C LYS A 47 19.07 4.79 -1.74
N ASP A 48 18.74 5.14 -2.99
CA ASP A 48 18.42 6.53 -3.34
C ASP A 48 17.09 6.98 -2.71
N LEU A 49 16.21 6.04 -2.32
CA LEU A 49 14.93 6.36 -1.67
C LEU A 49 15.07 6.76 -0.19
N VAL A 50 16.25 6.58 0.43
CA VAL A 50 16.47 6.96 1.84
C VAL A 50 16.57 8.47 2.06
N THR A 51 16.72 9.24 0.98
CA THR A 51 16.87 10.71 1.00
C THR A 51 15.64 11.48 0.54
N HIS A 52 14.48 10.81 0.42
CA HIS A 52 13.21 11.29 -0.14
C HIS A 52 13.15 11.27 -1.68
N ALA A 53 11.95 11.03 -2.21
CA ALA A 53 11.66 11.06 -3.64
C ALA A 53 10.38 11.85 -3.91
N VAL A 54 10.26 12.39 -5.14
CA VAL A 54 9.05 13.10 -5.58
C VAL A 54 8.67 12.66 -6.99
N CYS A 55 7.42 12.22 -7.17
CA CYS A 55 6.87 11.83 -8.47
C CYS A 55 5.92 12.93 -8.98
N VAL A 56 6.30 13.61 -10.06
CA VAL A 56 5.53 14.73 -10.64
C VAL A 56 5.03 14.37 -12.04
N GLY A 57 3.81 14.78 -12.38
CA GLY A 57 3.18 14.49 -13.67
C GLY A 57 1.69 14.79 -13.68
N MET A 58 1.10 14.91 -14.88
CA MET A 58 -0.34 15.16 -15.05
C MET A 58 -1.18 13.89 -14.79
N THR A 59 -2.50 14.02 -14.63
CA THR A 59 -3.40 12.85 -14.53
C THR A 59 -3.23 11.96 -15.77
N GLY A 60 -3.19 10.64 -15.56
CA GLY A 60 -2.95 9.67 -16.64
C GLY A 60 -1.48 9.52 -17.07
N SER A 61 -0.53 10.26 -16.47
CA SER A 61 0.89 10.15 -16.79
C SER A 61 1.61 8.93 -16.18
N GLY A 62 0.89 8.06 -15.47
CA GLY A 62 1.47 6.87 -14.83
C GLY A 62 2.03 7.05 -13.43
N LYS A 63 1.81 8.19 -12.75
CA LYS A 63 2.32 8.41 -11.36
C LYS A 63 1.89 7.31 -10.39
N THR A 64 0.60 6.97 -10.37
CA THR A 64 0.08 5.92 -9.47
C THR A 64 0.67 4.56 -9.81
N GLY A 65 0.84 4.26 -11.10
CA GLY A 65 1.50 3.03 -11.55
C GLY A 65 2.93 2.94 -11.05
N LEU A 66 3.72 4.02 -11.19
CA LEU A 66 5.08 4.06 -10.65
C LEU A 66 5.11 3.88 -9.12
N CYS A 67 4.17 4.46 -8.38
CA CYS A 67 4.07 4.24 -6.94
C CYS A 67 3.73 2.79 -6.60
N VAL A 68 2.83 2.15 -7.36
CA VAL A 68 2.50 0.73 -7.23
C VAL A 68 3.74 -0.12 -7.45
N ASP A 69 4.47 0.11 -8.56
CA ASP A 69 5.72 -0.60 -8.86
C ASP A 69 6.71 -0.47 -7.70
N LEU A 70 6.97 0.76 -7.21
CA LEU A 70 7.87 1.00 -6.09
C LEU A 70 7.45 0.26 -4.81
N ILE A 71 6.15 0.19 -4.51
CA ILE A 71 5.62 -0.51 -3.34
C ILE A 71 5.79 -2.03 -3.50
N GLU A 72 5.53 -2.57 -4.68
CA GLU A 72 5.71 -3.99 -4.97
C GLU A 72 7.18 -4.42 -4.88
N GLU A 73 8.10 -3.64 -5.46
CA GLU A 73 9.54 -3.89 -5.36
C GLU A 73 10.04 -3.81 -3.91
N ALA A 74 9.58 -2.80 -3.15
CA ALA A 74 9.91 -2.67 -1.74
C ALA A 74 9.43 -3.88 -0.93
N ALA A 75 8.19 -4.35 -1.18
CA ALA A 75 7.65 -5.52 -0.52
C ALA A 75 8.45 -6.79 -0.86
N LEU A 76 8.82 -7.01 -2.12
CA LEU A 76 9.65 -8.13 -2.56
C LEU A 76 11.04 -8.15 -1.89
N ASP A 77 11.60 -6.97 -1.61
CA ASP A 77 12.87 -6.80 -0.88
C ASP A 77 12.71 -6.84 0.66
N GLY A 78 11.48 -7.04 1.17
CA GLY A 78 11.20 -7.09 2.61
C GLY A 78 11.21 -5.72 3.29
N VAL A 79 11.03 -4.63 2.53
CA VAL A 79 10.93 -3.27 3.04
C VAL A 79 9.46 -2.91 3.27
N PRO A 80 9.04 -2.64 4.52
CA PRO A 80 7.65 -2.33 4.81
C PRO A 80 7.24 -0.96 4.26
N THR A 81 6.01 -0.85 3.75
CA THR A 81 5.47 0.42 3.25
C THR A 81 4.20 0.83 3.98
N ILE A 82 4.15 2.09 4.41
CA ILE A 82 2.92 2.77 4.83
C ILE A 82 2.59 3.81 3.77
N ALA A 83 1.42 3.67 3.13
CA ALA A 83 0.96 4.59 2.10
C ALA A 83 -0.28 5.36 2.58
N ILE A 84 -0.26 6.69 2.41
CA ILE A 84 -1.42 7.56 2.65
C ILE A 84 -2.06 7.86 1.30
N ASP A 85 -3.25 7.31 1.09
CA ASP A 85 -3.93 7.38 -0.20
C ASP A 85 -5.27 8.14 -0.12
N PRO A 86 -5.27 9.46 -0.36
CA PRO A 86 -6.50 10.24 -0.35
C PRO A 86 -7.40 9.95 -1.56
N LYS A 87 -6.91 9.27 -2.60
CA LYS A 87 -7.70 8.93 -3.81
C LYS A 87 -8.34 7.56 -3.74
N GLY A 88 -7.75 6.64 -2.98
CA GLY A 88 -8.21 5.25 -2.83
C GLY A 88 -7.78 4.32 -3.96
N ASP A 89 -6.91 4.78 -4.88
CA ASP A 89 -6.44 4.00 -6.02
C ASP A 89 -5.44 2.90 -5.64
N LEU A 90 -4.71 3.05 -4.52
CA LEU A 90 -3.71 2.08 -4.06
C LEU A 90 -4.34 0.81 -3.47
N ALA A 91 -5.64 0.84 -3.16
CA ALA A 91 -6.38 -0.38 -2.79
C ALA A 91 -6.32 -1.46 -3.88
N ASN A 92 -6.06 -1.07 -5.14
CA ASN A 92 -5.88 -1.99 -6.26
C ASN A 92 -4.67 -2.94 -6.08
N LEU A 93 -3.71 -2.64 -5.19
CA LEU A 93 -2.63 -3.57 -4.81
C LEU A 93 -3.16 -4.90 -4.25
N LEU A 94 -4.40 -4.93 -3.73
CA LEU A 94 -5.03 -6.16 -3.24
C LEU A 94 -5.66 -7.00 -4.36
N LEU A 95 -5.81 -6.45 -5.58
CA LEU A 95 -6.32 -7.16 -6.75
C LEU A 95 -5.21 -7.96 -7.44
N THR A 96 -4.58 -8.85 -6.69
CA THR A 96 -3.48 -9.71 -7.15
C THR A 96 -3.93 -11.17 -7.21
N PHE A 97 -3.94 -11.75 -8.42
CA PHE A 97 -4.44 -13.11 -8.67
C PHE A 97 -3.31 -14.02 -9.18
N PRO A 98 -2.62 -14.78 -8.30
CA PRO A 98 -1.48 -15.60 -8.70
C PRO A 98 -1.80 -16.68 -9.74
N ASP A 99 -3.01 -17.24 -9.70
CA ASP A 99 -3.38 -18.33 -10.62
C ASP A 99 -3.97 -17.80 -11.94
N LEU A 100 -4.23 -16.49 -12.03
CA LEU A 100 -4.76 -15.80 -13.22
C LEU A 100 -5.97 -16.53 -13.84
N ARG A 101 -6.89 -17.02 -13.01
CA ARG A 101 -8.06 -17.77 -13.47
C ARG A 101 -9.25 -16.82 -13.63
N PRO A 102 -10.13 -17.02 -14.63
CA PRO A 102 -11.32 -16.18 -14.83
C PRO A 102 -12.15 -15.98 -13.57
N GLU A 103 -12.26 -17.00 -12.72
CA GLU A 103 -13.05 -16.97 -11.48
C GLU A 103 -12.50 -15.99 -10.45
N ASP A 104 -11.21 -15.69 -10.49
CA ASP A 104 -10.57 -14.72 -9.59
C ASP A 104 -10.95 -13.27 -9.99
N PHE A 105 -11.21 -13.02 -11.27
CA PHE A 105 -11.63 -11.72 -11.81
C PHE A 105 -13.14 -11.51 -11.73
N ARG A 106 -13.92 -12.59 -11.86
CA ARG A 106 -15.39 -12.53 -11.96
C ARG A 106 -16.10 -11.70 -10.89
N PRO A 107 -15.71 -11.72 -9.60
CA PRO A 107 -16.34 -10.89 -8.56
C PRO A 107 -16.18 -9.38 -8.77
N TRP A 108 -15.19 -8.98 -9.56
CA TRP A 108 -14.82 -7.57 -9.82
C TRP A 108 -15.33 -7.07 -11.17
N VAL A 109 -16.00 -7.93 -11.94
CA VAL A 109 -16.58 -7.57 -13.24
C VAL A 109 -17.96 -6.97 -13.05
N GLU A 110 -18.12 -5.74 -13.52
CA GLU A 110 -19.39 -5.05 -13.61
C GLU A 110 -20.20 -5.58 -14.80
N GLU A 111 -21.42 -6.10 -14.54
CA GLU A 111 -22.24 -6.73 -15.58
C GLU A 111 -22.64 -5.76 -16.69
N GLU A 112 -22.85 -4.48 -16.34
CA GLU A 112 -23.14 -3.43 -17.31
C GLU A 112 -21.98 -3.19 -18.29
N GLU A 113 -20.73 -3.28 -17.82
CA GLU A 113 -19.56 -3.13 -18.69
C GLU A 113 -19.40 -4.32 -19.64
N ALA A 114 -19.66 -5.53 -19.14
CA ALA A 114 -19.68 -6.73 -19.97
C ALA A 114 -20.76 -6.62 -21.06
N ALA A 115 -21.97 -6.21 -20.68
CA ALA A 115 -23.08 -6.02 -21.61
C ALA A 115 -22.79 -4.95 -22.69
N LYS A 116 -22.14 -3.82 -22.33
CA LYS A 116 -21.72 -2.79 -23.29
C LYS A 116 -20.73 -3.32 -24.34
N LYS A 117 -19.94 -4.34 -24.00
CA LYS A 117 -19.03 -5.03 -24.94
C LYS A 117 -19.69 -6.21 -25.66
N GLY A 118 -20.98 -6.47 -25.41
CA GLY A 118 -21.70 -7.62 -25.98
C GLY A 118 -21.23 -8.97 -25.43
N GLN A 119 -20.68 -8.99 -24.22
CA GLN A 119 -20.16 -10.17 -23.55
C GLN A 119 -20.98 -10.48 -22.29
N THR A 120 -21.04 -11.74 -21.91
CA THR A 120 -21.46 -12.11 -20.55
C THR A 120 -20.37 -11.74 -19.54
N ALA A 121 -20.72 -11.62 -18.26
CA ALA A 121 -19.74 -11.30 -17.22
C ALA A 121 -18.65 -12.38 -17.08
N ASP A 122 -18.98 -13.65 -17.33
CA ASP A 122 -18.00 -14.75 -17.32
C ASP A 122 -17.05 -14.68 -18.52
N GLU A 123 -17.56 -14.37 -19.72
CA GLU A 123 -16.72 -14.14 -20.91
C GLU A 123 -15.80 -12.93 -20.74
N PHE A 124 -16.29 -11.86 -20.11
CA PHE A 124 -15.48 -10.68 -19.80
C PHE A 124 -14.39 -11.00 -18.78
N ALA A 125 -14.71 -11.74 -17.72
CA ALA A 125 -13.74 -12.18 -16.71
C ALA A 125 -12.64 -13.05 -17.34
N ALA A 126 -13.02 -13.97 -18.24
CA ALA A 126 -12.06 -14.78 -18.98
C ALA A 126 -11.16 -13.94 -19.89
N ALA A 127 -11.72 -12.97 -20.62
CA ALA A 127 -10.95 -12.05 -21.44
C ALA A 127 -9.98 -11.19 -20.61
N GLU A 128 -10.39 -10.78 -19.41
CA GLU A 128 -9.56 -10.00 -18.49
C GLU A 128 -8.39 -10.84 -17.94
N ALA A 129 -8.64 -12.10 -17.57
CA ALA A 129 -7.60 -13.03 -17.15
C ALA A 129 -6.54 -13.28 -18.24
N GLU A 130 -6.95 -13.46 -19.50
CA GLU A 130 -6.02 -13.59 -20.63
C GLU A 130 -5.23 -12.30 -20.84
N ARG A 131 -5.89 -11.13 -20.78
CA ARG A 131 -5.23 -9.82 -20.92
C ARG A 131 -4.11 -9.64 -19.89
N TRP A 132 -4.36 -10.02 -18.63
CA TRP A 132 -3.35 -9.95 -17.58
C TRP A 132 -2.21 -10.93 -17.84
N ARG A 133 -2.51 -12.18 -18.22
CA ARG A 133 -1.50 -13.19 -18.51
C ARG A 133 -0.57 -12.77 -19.65
N GLU A 134 -1.13 -12.28 -20.75
CA GLU A 134 -0.38 -11.76 -21.89
C GLU A 134 0.44 -10.51 -21.50
N GLY A 135 -0.17 -9.59 -20.74
CA GLY A 135 0.48 -8.38 -20.26
C GLY A 135 1.70 -8.68 -19.38
N LEU A 136 1.54 -9.53 -18.37
CA LEU A 136 2.62 -9.96 -17.48
C LEU A 136 3.74 -10.68 -18.25
N ALA A 137 3.38 -11.62 -19.12
CA ALA A 137 4.35 -12.32 -19.95
C ALA A 137 5.13 -11.37 -20.88
N ALA A 138 4.46 -10.34 -21.39
CA ALA A 138 5.07 -9.25 -22.17
C ALA A 138 5.95 -8.30 -21.34
N TRP A 139 6.09 -8.53 -20.04
CA TRP A 139 7.05 -7.90 -19.12
C TRP A 139 7.99 -8.93 -18.46
N GLY A 140 7.94 -10.20 -18.87
CA GLY A 140 8.74 -11.28 -18.27
C GLY A 140 8.30 -11.66 -16.86
N GLN A 141 7.06 -11.36 -16.52
CA GLN A 141 6.44 -11.67 -15.25
C GLN A 141 5.36 -12.74 -15.42
N ASP A 142 4.98 -13.37 -14.33
CA ASP A 142 4.00 -14.44 -14.28
C ASP A 142 3.28 -14.49 -12.92
N GLY A 143 2.39 -15.45 -12.78
CA GLY A 143 1.68 -15.72 -11.53
C GLY A 143 2.58 -16.09 -10.35
N GLU A 144 3.75 -16.69 -10.61
CA GLU A 144 4.72 -17.01 -9.54
C GLU A 144 5.28 -15.74 -8.89
N ARG A 145 5.56 -14.70 -9.69
CA ARG A 145 5.97 -13.40 -9.14
C ARG A 145 4.90 -12.78 -8.24
N ILE A 146 3.64 -12.85 -8.65
CA ILE A 146 2.51 -12.39 -7.82
C ILE A 146 2.45 -13.21 -6.51
N ARG A 147 2.66 -14.53 -6.59
CA ARG A 147 2.70 -15.40 -5.40
C ARG A 147 3.85 -15.02 -4.46
N ARG A 148 5.02 -14.70 -4.99
CA ARG A 148 6.17 -14.20 -4.21
C ARG A 148 5.85 -12.87 -3.52
N LEU A 149 5.25 -11.92 -4.23
CA LEU A 149 4.81 -10.63 -3.66
C LEU A 149 3.86 -10.84 -2.47
N ARG A 150 2.82 -11.66 -2.66
CA ARG A 150 1.85 -11.96 -1.60
C ARG A 150 2.44 -12.72 -0.41
N ALA A 151 3.53 -13.45 -0.61
CA ALA A 151 4.24 -14.14 0.47
C ALA A 151 5.24 -13.22 1.19
N ALA A 152 5.69 -12.15 0.55
CA ALA A 152 6.70 -11.25 1.09
C ALA A 152 6.13 -10.21 2.07
N ALA A 153 4.86 -9.83 1.92
CA ALA A 153 4.21 -8.85 2.77
C ALA A 153 2.71 -9.09 2.97
N ASP A 154 2.20 -8.70 4.14
CA ASP A 154 0.77 -8.58 4.41
C ASP A 154 0.23 -7.24 3.88
N PHE A 155 -0.85 -7.29 3.12
CA PHE A 155 -1.52 -6.10 2.58
C PHE A 155 -2.76 -5.79 3.40
N ALA A 156 -2.79 -4.61 4.03
CA ALA A 156 -3.87 -4.18 4.90
C ALA A 156 -4.37 -2.78 4.51
N ILE A 157 -5.68 -2.65 4.27
CA ILE A 157 -6.32 -1.36 4.02
C ILE A 157 -6.90 -0.84 5.33
N TYR A 158 -6.40 0.31 5.76
CA TYR A 158 -6.87 1.00 6.95
C TYR A 158 -7.74 2.19 6.56
N THR A 159 -8.96 2.27 7.12
CA THR A 159 -9.93 3.31 6.75
C THR A 159 -10.37 4.11 7.99
N PRO A 160 -9.83 5.33 8.22
CA PRO A 160 -10.35 6.23 9.24
C PRO A 160 -11.81 6.62 8.96
N GLY A 161 -12.66 6.59 9.98
CA GLY A 161 -14.08 7.01 9.86
C GLY A 161 -14.97 6.10 9.00
N SER A 162 -14.44 4.99 8.48
CA SER A 162 -15.19 4.00 7.69
C SER A 162 -14.93 2.59 8.21
N ARG A 163 -15.85 1.67 7.88
CA ARG A 163 -15.76 0.24 8.17
C ARG A 163 -15.54 -0.59 6.90
N SER A 164 -15.23 0.05 5.77
CA SER A 164 -14.99 -0.62 4.48
C SER A 164 -13.66 -1.37 4.44
N GLY A 165 -12.67 -0.97 5.25
CA GLY A 165 -11.45 -1.73 5.53
C GLY A 165 -11.28 -1.98 7.03
N ILE A 166 -10.02 -2.07 7.48
CA ILE A 166 -9.70 -2.13 8.90
C ILE A 166 -9.96 -0.74 9.49
N PRO A 167 -10.92 -0.59 10.41
CA PRO A 167 -11.25 0.73 10.95
C PRO A 167 -10.07 1.26 11.77
N LEU A 168 -9.59 2.44 11.41
CA LEU A 168 -8.70 3.22 12.27
C LEU A 168 -9.55 4.04 13.22
N SER A 169 -9.49 3.69 14.49
CA SER A 169 -9.94 4.58 15.56
C SER A 169 -8.71 5.28 16.13
N ILE A 170 -8.74 6.61 16.11
CA ILE A 170 -7.73 7.44 16.78
C ILE A 170 -7.88 7.29 18.31
N VAL A 171 -9.10 7.01 18.78
CA VAL A 171 -9.47 6.88 20.20
C VAL A 171 -9.93 5.44 20.47
N ARG A 172 -9.08 4.45 20.19
CA ARG A 172 -9.46 3.04 20.35
C ARG A 172 -9.30 2.62 21.81
N SER A 173 -10.20 3.12 22.68
CA SER A 173 -10.18 2.94 24.13
C SER A 173 -8.89 3.48 24.77
N PHE A 174 -8.98 4.17 25.90
CA PHE A 174 -7.79 4.48 26.68
C PHE A 174 -7.37 3.24 27.49
N ALA A 175 -7.42 2.06 26.85
CA ALA A 175 -7.03 0.79 27.43
C ALA A 175 -5.56 0.83 27.82
N ALA A 176 -5.25 0.21 28.95
CA ALA A 176 -3.88 0.07 29.39
C ALA A 176 -3.09 -0.73 28.32
N PRO A 177 -1.88 -0.28 27.96
CA PRO A 177 -1.06 -1.03 27.02
C PRO A 177 -0.61 -2.37 27.64
N SER A 178 -0.12 -3.27 26.79
CA SER A 178 0.37 -4.59 27.23
C SER A 178 1.41 -4.47 28.35
N GLU A 179 1.54 -5.51 29.18
CA GLU A 179 2.52 -5.54 30.28
C GLU A 179 3.96 -5.25 29.81
N ALA A 180 4.35 -5.73 28.62
CA ALA A 180 5.66 -5.44 28.03
C ALA A 180 5.90 -3.94 27.80
N VAL A 181 4.88 -3.20 27.35
CA VAL A 181 4.96 -1.75 27.17
C VAL A 181 4.90 -1.02 28.51
N ARG A 182 4.13 -1.52 29.48
CA ARG A 182 4.03 -0.92 30.83
C ARG A 182 5.31 -1.05 31.66
N ALA A 183 6.08 -2.11 31.41
CA ALA A 183 7.36 -2.35 32.08
C ALA A 183 8.52 -1.50 31.52
N ASP A 184 8.34 -0.89 30.34
CA ASP A 184 9.31 -0.02 29.69
C ASP A 184 8.86 1.44 29.81
N GLU A 185 9.63 2.24 30.56
CA GLU A 185 9.29 3.62 30.86
C GLU A 185 9.28 4.52 29.61
N GLU A 186 10.16 4.28 28.64
CA GLU A 186 10.24 5.05 27.41
C GLU A 186 9.03 4.74 26.51
N LEU A 187 8.73 3.46 26.31
CA LEU A 187 7.56 3.05 25.52
C LEU A 187 6.23 3.49 26.15
N LEU A 188 6.13 3.44 27.48
CA LEU A 188 4.95 3.92 28.20
C LEU A 188 4.79 5.44 28.02
N ASN A 189 5.85 6.22 28.21
CA ASN A 189 5.81 7.67 28.08
C ASN A 189 5.47 8.11 26.65
N ASP A 190 6.03 7.45 25.64
CA ASP A 190 5.69 7.70 24.23
C ASP A 190 4.22 7.42 23.94
N ARG A 191 3.71 6.29 24.47
CA ARG A 191 2.31 5.91 24.30
C ARG A 191 1.37 6.92 24.97
N VAL A 192 1.69 7.35 26.18
CA VAL A 192 0.92 8.35 26.94
C VAL A 192 0.92 9.68 26.21
N SER A 193 2.10 10.19 25.85
CA SER A 193 2.27 11.47 25.19
C SER A 193 1.52 11.53 23.85
N GLY A 194 1.68 10.50 23.01
CA GLY A 194 0.97 10.40 21.73
C GLY A 194 -0.55 10.32 21.90
N THR A 195 -1.03 9.63 22.94
CA THR A 195 -2.47 9.51 23.23
C THR A 195 -3.05 10.84 23.72
N ALA A 196 -2.37 11.53 24.63
CA ALA A 196 -2.77 12.84 25.13
C ALA A 196 -2.81 13.89 24.01
N THR A 197 -1.75 13.97 23.19
CA THR A 197 -1.70 14.86 22.02
C THR A 197 -2.80 14.54 21.02
N GLY A 198 -3.01 13.25 20.70
CA GLY A 198 -4.07 12.82 19.79
C GLY A 198 -5.47 13.19 20.28
N LEU A 199 -5.73 12.99 21.58
CA LEU A 199 -7.01 13.36 22.20
C LEU A 199 -7.26 14.87 22.15
N LEU A 200 -6.26 15.66 22.55
CA LEU A 200 -6.37 17.12 22.60
C LEU A 200 -6.54 17.73 21.20
N ALA A 201 -5.82 17.21 20.22
CA ALA A 201 -5.98 17.60 18.82
C ALA A 201 -7.41 17.30 18.30
N LEU A 202 -8.00 16.15 18.67
CA LEU A 202 -9.36 15.80 18.27
C LEU A 202 -10.44 16.74 18.85
N VAL A 203 -10.23 17.26 20.06
CA VAL A 203 -11.13 18.26 20.66
C VAL A 203 -10.77 19.70 20.27
N GLY A 204 -9.81 19.89 19.35
CA GLY A 204 -9.43 21.20 18.82
C GLY A 204 -8.56 22.04 19.76
N VAL A 205 -7.87 21.40 20.72
CA VAL A 205 -6.93 22.06 21.63
C VAL A 205 -5.51 21.84 21.12
N GLU A 206 -4.85 22.90 20.66
CA GLU A 206 -3.42 22.88 20.36
C GLU A 206 -2.63 22.90 21.67
N THR A 207 -1.75 21.91 21.86
CA THR A 207 -0.96 21.78 23.09
C THR A 207 0.50 21.48 22.82
N ASP A 208 1.37 22.12 23.57
CA ASP A 208 2.77 21.76 23.73
C ASP A 208 2.88 20.65 24.81
N PRO A 209 3.46 19.48 24.49
CA PRO A 209 3.56 18.35 25.43
C PRO A 209 4.27 18.64 26.75
N VAL A 210 5.08 19.70 26.80
CA VAL A 210 5.91 20.06 27.96
C VAL A 210 5.27 21.20 28.76
N GLN A 211 4.58 22.13 28.11
CA GLN A 211 4.10 23.36 28.76
C GLN A 211 2.58 23.42 28.96
N SER A 212 1.80 22.72 28.13
CA SER A 212 0.34 22.83 28.19
C SER A 212 -0.22 22.07 29.39
N ARG A 213 -0.98 22.78 30.22
CA ARG A 213 -1.59 22.22 31.44
C ARG A 213 -2.54 21.07 31.12
N GLU A 214 -3.26 21.17 30.01
CA GLU A 214 -4.20 20.19 29.50
C GLU A 214 -3.48 18.89 29.14
N HIS A 215 -2.32 19.00 28.47
CA HIS A 215 -1.50 17.85 28.10
C HIS A 215 -0.90 17.18 29.33
N ILE A 216 -0.32 17.97 30.24
CA ILE A 216 0.25 17.46 31.51
C ILE A 216 -0.83 16.72 32.31
N LEU A 217 -2.04 17.29 32.42
CA LEU A 217 -3.14 16.67 33.15
C LEU A 217 -3.55 15.32 32.53
N VAL A 218 -3.85 15.31 31.23
CA VAL A 218 -4.28 14.09 30.52
C VAL A 218 -3.18 13.03 30.57
N SER A 219 -1.93 13.41 30.34
CA SER A 219 -0.79 12.50 30.42
C SER A 219 -0.62 11.90 31.83
N THR A 220 -0.79 12.71 32.88
CA THR A 220 -0.69 12.22 34.28
C THR A 220 -1.78 11.18 34.58
N LEU A 221 -3.02 11.45 34.17
CA LEU A 221 -4.15 10.53 34.38
C LEU A 221 -3.94 9.21 33.65
N LEU A 222 -3.50 9.26 32.39
CA LEU A 222 -3.17 8.09 31.59
C LEU A 222 -2.02 7.28 32.22
N THR A 223 -0.91 7.93 32.59
CA THR A 223 0.23 7.28 33.24
C THR A 223 -0.19 6.55 34.51
N GLN A 224 -0.95 7.21 35.39
CA GLN A 224 -1.34 6.63 36.67
C GLN A 224 -2.26 5.41 36.51
N ALA A 225 -3.25 5.49 35.61
CA ALA A 225 -4.16 4.38 35.35
C ALA A 225 -3.44 3.22 34.65
N TRP A 226 -2.64 3.51 33.63
CA TRP A 226 -1.95 2.49 32.85
C TRP A 226 -0.87 1.76 33.64
N GLN A 227 -0.13 2.43 34.52
CA GLN A 227 0.81 1.76 35.44
C GLN A 227 0.10 0.70 36.31
N GLN A 228 -1.15 0.95 36.68
CA GLN A 228 -1.99 0.01 37.44
C GLN A 228 -2.66 -1.05 36.57
N GLY A 229 -2.46 -1.01 35.24
CA GLY A 229 -3.14 -1.90 34.30
C GLY A 229 -4.63 -1.62 34.15
N GLN A 230 -5.05 -0.40 34.51
CA GLN A 230 -6.45 0.01 34.45
C GLN A 230 -6.75 0.65 33.10
N ASP A 231 -7.77 0.11 32.43
CA ASP A 231 -8.34 0.73 31.23
C ASP A 231 -9.11 1.99 31.60
N LEU A 232 -9.00 3.00 30.75
CA LEU A 232 -9.79 4.22 30.81
C LEU A 232 -10.76 4.29 29.61
N ASP A 233 -11.84 5.03 29.81
CA ASP A 233 -12.73 5.53 28.77
C ASP A 233 -12.96 7.05 28.92
N LEU A 234 -13.64 7.67 27.96
CA LEU A 234 -13.96 9.11 28.01
C LEU A 234 -14.78 9.48 29.24
N GLY A 235 -15.62 8.58 29.77
CA GLY A 235 -16.42 8.83 30.96
C GLY A 235 -15.58 8.86 32.24
N SER A 236 -14.56 8.01 32.33
CA SER A 236 -13.63 7.92 33.46
C SER A 236 -12.57 9.04 33.50
N LEU A 237 -12.44 9.80 32.42
CA LEU A 237 -11.57 10.99 32.33
C LEU A 237 -12.26 12.28 32.81
N ILE A 238 -13.58 12.24 33.06
CA ILE A 238 -14.41 13.35 33.58
C ILE A 238 -14.66 13.13 35.07
#